data_AF-A0A428TCP5-F1
#
_entry.id   AF-A0A428TCP5-F1
#
_cell.length_a   1.000
_cell.length_b   1.000
_cell.length_c   1.000
_cell.angle_alpha   90.00
_cell.angle_beta   90.00
_cell.angle_gamma   90.00
#
_symmetry.space_group_name_H-M   'P 1'
#
loop_
_entity.id
_entity.type
_entity.pdbx_description
1 polymer ?
#
loop_
_entity_poly.entity_id
_entity_poly.type
_entity_poly.pdbx_seq_one_letter_code
_entity_poly.pdbx_strand_id
1 'polypeptide(L)'
;MQPFTSMVFFLGLAIAAPTQETAEAPKINKRFNGGWCGVHVHTFDGENAKGSHEMNVWVYDGKQQLIWSKESIWGDGQLMAESEGLPLVLNINTHGSGDDVATFTYGDDAWGSGKWDSNNGRCSVVKQDSPSLTSSTVTVDLDCGFSC
;
A
#
# COMPACT_ATOMS: atom_id res chain seq x y z
N MET A 1 67.37 -35.07 14.05
CA MET A 1 66.22 -35.08 13.12
C MET A 1 65.36 -33.87 13.45
N GLN A 2 65.38 -32.85 12.59
CA GLN A 2 64.53 -31.65 12.72
C GLN A 2 63.26 -31.86 11.91
N PRO A 3 62.05 -31.53 12.41
CA PRO A 3 60.89 -31.43 11.55
C PRO A 3 60.85 -30.04 10.88
N PHE A 4 60.77 -30.06 9.55
CA PHE A 4 60.44 -28.90 8.72
C PHE A 4 58.94 -28.60 8.88
N THR A 5 58.61 -27.45 9.48
CA THR A 5 57.24 -26.94 9.52
C THR A 5 56.99 -26.13 8.25
N SER A 6 56.14 -26.66 7.37
CA SER A 6 55.72 -26.00 6.14
C SER A 6 54.74 -24.86 6.45
N MET A 7 55.13 -23.61 6.17
CA MET A 7 54.22 -22.46 6.20
C MET A 7 53.42 -22.41 4.90
N VAL A 8 52.13 -22.72 4.99
CA VAL A 8 51.18 -22.47 3.90
C VAL A 8 50.82 -20.97 3.94
N PHE A 9 51.29 -20.23 2.94
CA PHE A 9 50.86 -18.86 2.67
C PHE A 9 49.46 -18.91 2.01
N PHE A 10 48.41 -18.57 2.75
CA PHE A 10 47.13 -18.23 2.16
C PHE A 10 47.15 -16.77 1.73
N LEU A 11 47.31 -16.54 0.43
CA LEU A 11 46.98 -15.27 -0.22
C LEU A 11 45.46 -15.08 -0.13
N GLY A 12 45.01 -14.37 0.90
CA GLY A 12 43.64 -13.92 1.03
C GLY A 12 43.34 -12.89 -0.04
N LEU A 13 42.66 -13.30 -1.11
CA LEU A 13 41.93 -12.41 -2.00
C LEU A 13 40.86 -11.72 -1.15
N ALA A 14 41.07 -10.43 -0.86
CA ALA A 14 40.03 -9.57 -0.33
C ALA A 14 38.96 -9.40 -1.42
N ILE A 15 37.95 -10.27 -1.39
CA ILE A 15 36.71 -10.06 -2.12
C ILE A 15 36.04 -8.88 -1.42
N ALA A 16 36.05 -7.71 -2.09
CA ALA A 16 35.25 -6.59 -1.67
C ALA A 16 33.80 -7.07 -1.53
N ALA A 17 33.27 -7.04 -0.30
CA ALA A 17 31.88 -7.34 -0.06
C ALA A 17 31.04 -6.40 -0.94
N PRO A 18 29.95 -6.89 -1.58
CA PRO A 18 29.06 -6.01 -2.30
C PRO A 18 28.59 -4.94 -1.32
N THR A 19 28.94 -3.69 -1.61
CA THR A 19 28.39 -2.52 -0.93
C THR A 19 26.88 -2.68 -0.98
N GLN A 20 26.26 -2.88 0.18
CA GLN A 20 24.82 -2.72 0.31
C GLN A 20 24.54 -1.32 -0.18
N GLU A 21 23.88 -1.23 -1.33
CA GLU A 21 23.27 -0.03 -1.83
C GLU A 21 22.37 0.44 -0.69
N THR A 22 22.84 1.44 0.06
CA THR A 22 22.06 2.08 1.11
C THR A 22 20.79 2.52 0.42
N ALA A 23 19.71 1.78 0.64
CA ALA A 23 18.38 2.15 0.20
C ALA A 23 18.22 3.61 0.57
N GLU A 24 18.17 4.48 -0.44
CA GLU A 24 18.10 5.93 -0.26
C GLU A 24 16.89 6.13 0.64
N ALA A 25 17.12 6.53 1.90
CA ALA A 25 16.04 6.71 2.85
C ALA A 25 15.00 7.61 2.15
N PRO A 26 13.75 7.14 1.98
CA PRO A 26 12.78 7.83 1.14
C PRO A 26 12.75 9.28 1.57
N LYS A 27 12.89 10.21 0.61
CA LYS A 27 12.90 11.65 0.89
C LYS A 27 11.55 12.03 1.46
N ILE A 28 11.41 11.90 2.78
CA ILE A 28 10.21 12.28 3.51
C ILE A 28 9.96 13.74 3.16
N ASN A 29 8.83 14.00 2.51
CA ASN A 29 8.42 15.34 2.18
C ASN A 29 8.40 16.13 3.50
N LYS A 30 9.14 17.24 3.60
CA LYS A 30 9.42 18.01 4.86
C LYS A 30 8.18 18.45 5.66
N ARG A 31 6.98 18.14 5.19
CA ARG A 31 5.67 18.50 5.75
C ARG A 31 4.86 17.31 6.28
N PHE A 32 5.37 16.08 6.18
CA PHE A 32 4.68 14.90 6.69
C PHE A 32 4.54 14.94 8.22
N ASN A 33 3.33 14.70 8.72
CA ASN A 33 3.05 14.54 10.14
C ASN A 33 2.71 13.07 10.44
N GLY A 34 3.55 12.38 11.21
CA GLY A 34 3.23 11.05 11.72
C GLY A 34 2.09 11.07 12.74
N GLY A 35 1.51 9.90 13.01
CA GLY A 35 0.39 9.66 13.88
C GLY A 35 -0.59 8.65 13.29
N TRP A 36 -1.89 8.95 13.40
CA TRP A 36 -2.93 8.16 12.74
C TRP A 36 -3.22 8.78 11.36
N CYS A 37 -2.64 8.21 10.31
CA CYS A 37 -2.90 8.60 8.93
C CYS A 37 -4.27 8.09 8.48
N GLY A 38 -4.87 8.81 7.53
CA GLY A 38 -6.12 8.42 6.87
C GLY A 38 -5.88 7.99 5.43
N VAL A 39 -6.68 7.06 4.93
CA VAL A 39 -6.80 6.74 3.51
C VAL A 39 -8.29 6.64 3.16
N HIS A 40 -8.71 7.47 2.22
CA HIS A 40 -10.03 7.42 1.61
C HIS A 40 -9.90 6.68 0.29
N VAL A 41 -10.75 5.66 0.09
CA VAL A 41 -10.82 4.88 -1.15
C VAL A 41 -12.25 4.95 -1.66
N HIS A 42 -12.40 5.41 -2.89
CA HIS A 42 -13.67 5.35 -3.61
C HIS A 42 -13.54 4.35 -4.75
N THR A 43 -14.35 3.30 -4.75
CA THR A 43 -14.35 2.26 -5.79
C THR A 43 -15.62 2.32 -6.60
N PHE A 44 -15.50 2.11 -7.90
CA PHE A 44 -16.60 1.81 -8.81
C PHE A 44 -16.40 0.40 -9.36
N ASP A 45 -17.38 -0.47 -9.19
CA ASP A 45 -17.41 -1.82 -9.79
C ASP A 45 -18.64 -1.91 -10.69
N GLY A 46 -18.45 -1.90 -12.00
CA GLY A 46 -19.53 -2.00 -12.98
C GLY A 46 -19.12 -1.65 -14.41
N GLU A 47 -20.09 -1.66 -15.32
CA GLU A 47 -19.81 -1.49 -16.74
C GLU A 47 -19.34 -0.06 -17.10
N ASN A 48 -18.08 0.05 -17.54
CA ASN A 48 -17.55 1.24 -18.18
C ASN A 48 -16.76 0.87 -19.44
N ALA A 49 -16.67 1.80 -20.40
CA ALA A 49 -15.94 1.61 -21.66
C ALA A 49 -14.42 1.48 -21.49
N LYS A 50 -13.87 1.79 -20.29
CA LYS A 50 -12.43 1.77 -19.99
C LYS A 50 -11.98 0.60 -19.09
N GLY A 51 -12.92 -0.21 -18.60
CA GLY A 51 -12.69 -1.30 -17.65
C GLY A 51 -13.93 -1.54 -16.78
N SER A 52 -13.97 -2.65 -16.05
CA SER A 52 -15.07 -2.97 -15.13
C SER A 52 -14.87 -2.38 -13.73
N HIS A 53 -13.64 -2.00 -13.36
CA HIS A 53 -13.34 -1.45 -12.05
C HIS A 53 -12.57 -0.12 -12.17
N GLU A 54 -12.95 0.86 -11.35
CA GLU A 54 -12.24 2.12 -11.14
C GLU A 54 -12.00 2.34 -9.65
N MET A 55 -10.83 2.90 -9.30
CA MET A 55 -10.48 3.29 -7.95
C MET A 55 -9.92 4.72 -7.93
N ASN A 56 -10.40 5.51 -6.97
CA ASN A 56 -9.80 6.76 -6.55
C ASN A 56 -9.30 6.63 -5.12
N VAL A 57 -8.13 7.20 -4.84
CA VAL A 57 -7.50 7.13 -3.54
C VAL A 57 -6.97 8.49 -3.12
N TRP A 58 -7.19 8.83 -1.86
CA TRP A 58 -6.63 10.00 -1.19
C TRP A 58 -6.02 9.57 0.15
N VAL A 59 -4.78 9.96 0.39
CA VAL A 59 -4.01 9.63 1.59
C VAL A 59 -3.70 10.91 2.35
N TYR A 60 -3.97 10.88 3.64
CA TYR A 60 -3.85 12.00 4.56
C TYR A 60 -2.86 11.67 5.69
N ASP A 61 -2.08 12.66 6.11
CA ASP A 61 -1.17 12.52 7.24
C ASP A 61 -1.90 12.57 8.61
N GLY A 62 -1.15 12.45 9.70
CA GLY A 62 -1.68 12.50 11.07
C GLY A 62 -2.34 13.82 11.48
N LYS A 63 -2.22 14.88 10.66
CA LYS A 63 -2.94 16.16 10.81
C LYS A 63 -4.08 16.32 9.82
N GLN A 64 -4.46 15.24 9.13
CA GLN A 64 -5.51 15.23 8.10
C GLN A 64 -5.16 16.13 6.90
N GLN A 65 -3.87 16.32 6.60
CA GLN A 65 -3.44 17.01 5.38
C GLN A 65 -3.28 15.99 4.25
N LEU A 66 -3.85 16.29 3.08
CA LEU A 66 -3.68 15.45 1.89
C LEU A 66 -2.21 15.44 1.48
N ILE A 67 -1.60 14.25 1.46
CA ILE A 67 -0.18 14.06 1.09
C ILE A 67 0.00 13.32 -0.22
N TRP A 68 -1.00 12.56 -0.65
CA TRP A 68 -0.98 11.86 -1.93
C TRP A 68 -2.41 11.57 -2.38
N SER A 69 -2.66 11.63 -3.68
CA SER A 69 -3.89 11.14 -4.26
C SER A 69 -3.66 10.64 -5.68
N LYS A 70 -4.52 9.74 -6.12
CA LYS A 70 -4.59 9.28 -7.49
C LYS A 70 -6.03 8.94 -7.82
N GLU A 71 -6.52 9.53 -8.89
CA GLU A 71 -7.88 9.35 -9.39
C GLU A 71 -7.83 8.57 -10.70
N SER A 72 -8.94 7.92 -11.02
CA SER A 72 -9.15 7.14 -12.23
C SER A 72 -8.10 6.06 -12.46
N ILE A 73 -7.90 5.22 -11.44
CA ILE A 73 -7.12 3.99 -11.55
C ILE A 73 -8.05 2.90 -12.09
N TRP A 74 -7.80 2.43 -13.32
CA TRP A 74 -8.66 1.48 -14.01
C TRP A 74 -8.05 0.08 -14.07
N GLY A 75 -8.90 -0.93 -14.19
CA GLY A 75 -8.51 -2.30 -14.50
C GLY A 75 -9.69 -3.27 -14.58
N ASP A 76 -9.39 -4.50 -14.97
CA ASP A 76 -10.38 -5.56 -15.22
C ASP A 76 -10.50 -6.54 -14.04
N GLY A 77 -10.20 -6.09 -12.81
CA GLY A 77 -10.18 -6.93 -11.61
C GLY A 77 -9.38 -6.31 -10.46
N GLN A 78 -8.35 -7.00 -9.98
CA GLN A 78 -7.47 -6.54 -8.90
C GLN A 78 -6.82 -5.18 -9.26
N LEU A 79 -7.25 -4.10 -8.58
CA LEU A 79 -6.66 -2.78 -8.74
C LEU A 79 -5.69 -2.51 -7.60
N MET A 80 -4.50 -2.05 -7.93
CA MET A 80 -3.47 -1.69 -6.96
C MET A 80 -3.05 -0.23 -7.09
N ALA A 81 -2.86 0.43 -5.95
CA ALA A 81 -2.29 1.76 -5.84
C ALA A 81 -1.12 1.76 -4.84
N GLU A 82 -0.10 2.56 -5.15
CA GLU A 82 1.10 2.72 -4.34
C GLU A 82 1.29 4.21 -4.01
N SER A 83 1.32 4.55 -2.73
CA SER A 83 1.58 5.93 -2.29
C SER A 83 3.07 6.16 -2.04
N GLU A 84 3.66 7.10 -2.77
CA GLU A 84 5.05 7.54 -2.60
C GLU A 84 5.19 8.75 -1.63
N GLY A 85 4.07 9.26 -1.11
CA GLY A 85 4.03 10.45 -0.23
C GLY A 85 4.40 10.19 1.23
N LEU A 86 4.70 8.94 1.57
CA LEU A 86 4.88 8.42 2.93
C LEU A 86 6.33 7.95 3.16
N PRO A 87 6.77 7.80 4.43
CA PRO A 87 8.05 7.18 4.76
C PRO A 87 8.23 5.74 4.25
N LEU A 88 7.14 5.00 4.03
CA LEU A 88 7.14 3.68 3.40
C LEU A 88 6.09 3.67 2.29
N VAL A 89 6.13 2.70 1.38
CA VAL A 89 5.08 2.57 0.36
C VAL A 89 3.82 2.01 1.01
N LEU A 90 2.71 2.73 0.89
CA LEU A 90 1.37 2.21 1.19
C LEU A 90 0.82 1.54 -0.07
N ASN A 91 0.61 0.22 0.00
CA ASN A 91 -0.06 -0.53 -1.06
C ASN A 91 -1.54 -0.66 -0.72
N ILE A 92 -2.40 -0.46 -1.71
CA ILE A 92 -3.86 -0.47 -1.56
C ILE A 92 -4.40 -1.33 -2.67
N ASN A 93 -5.22 -2.32 -2.33
CA ASN A 93 -5.77 -3.25 -3.29
C ASN A 93 -7.27 -3.46 -3.07
N THR A 94 -8.08 -3.27 -4.11
CA THR A 94 -9.56 -3.39 -4.07
C THR A 94 -10.10 -4.79 -4.36
N HIS A 95 -9.23 -5.77 -4.56
CA HIS A 95 -9.62 -7.17 -4.62
C HIS A 95 -8.94 -7.89 -3.47
N GLY A 96 -9.49 -7.64 -2.27
CA GLY A 96 -9.13 -8.31 -1.04
C GLY A 96 -9.64 -9.75 -1.07
N SER A 97 -8.81 -10.70 -0.69
CA SER A 97 -9.21 -12.09 -0.59
C SER A 97 -10.36 -12.27 0.41
N GLY A 98 -11.49 -12.84 -0.03
CA GLY A 98 -12.58 -13.22 0.87
C GLY A 98 -13.60 -12.11 1.09
N ASP A 99 -13.61 -11.53 2.30
CA ASP A 99 -14.69 -10.68 2.81
C ASP A 99 -14.37 -9.17 2.75
N ASP A 100 -13.14 -8.79 2.36
CA ASP A 100 -12.64 -7.41 2.37
C ASP A 100 -12.88 -6.68 1.03
N VAL A 101 -13.45 -5.47 1.09
CA VAL A 101 -13.58 -4.57 -0.08
C VAL A 101 -12.22 -4.01 -0.50
N ALA A 102 -11.34 -3.71 0.47
CA ALA A 102 -9.98 -3.31 0.19
C ALA A 102 -9.00 -3.89 1.22
N THR A 103 -7.77 -4.13 0.78
CA THR A 103 -6.65 -4.56 1.62
C THR A 103 -5.50 -3.58 1.49
N PHE A 104 -4.71 -3.48 2.56
CA PHE A 104 -3.68 -2.47 2.71
C PHE A 104 -2.43 -3.10 3.28
N THR A 105 -1.26 -2.64 2.82
CA THR A 105 0.02 -2.94 3.47
C THR A 105 0.87 -1.68 3.59
N TYR A 106 1.51 -1.52 4.75
CA TYR A 106 2.40 -0.41 5.04
C TYR A 106 3.53 -0.88 5.97
N GLY A 107 4.73 -1.04 5.42
CA GLY A 107 5.83 -1.72 6.14
C GLY A 107 5.45 -3.16 6.50
N ASP A 108 5.58 -3.51 7.77
CA ASP A 108 5.21 -4.83 8.30
C ASP A 108 3.72 -4.93 8.70
N ASP A 109 2.96 -3.83 8.64
CA ASP A 109 1.53 -3.81 8.96
C ASP A 109 0.69 -4.16 7.72
N ALA A 110 -0.25 -5.08 7.88
CA ALA A 110 -1.20 -5.50 6.86
C ALA A 110 -2.60 -5.60 7.47
N TRP A 111 -3.59 -5.00 6.79
CA TRP A 111 -4.97 -5.03 7.26
C TRP A 111 -5.97 -5.01 6.11
N GLY A 112 -7.18 -5.48 6.39
CA GLY A 112 -8.32 -5.42 5.48
C GLY A 112 -9.35 -4.41 5.95
N SER A 113 -10.23 -4.00 5.04
CA SER A 113 -11.39 -3.16 5.34
C SER A 113 -12.42 -3.85 6.24
N GLY A 114 -12.34 -5.17 6.37
CA GLY A 114 -13.43 -6.02 6.84
C GLY A 114 -14.56 -6.12 5.81
N LYS A 115 -15.60 -6.86 6.21
CA LYS A 115 -16.89 -6.90 5.50
C LYS A 115 -17.46 -5.50 5.35
N TRP A 116 -18.28 -5.34 4.31
CA TRP A 116 -19.05 -4.13 3.98
C TRP A 116 -19.95 -3.62 5.13
N ASP A 117 -20.21 -4.42 6.16
CA ASP A 117 -20.98 -4.06 7.35
C ASP A 117 -20.14 -3.95 8.64
N SER A 118 -18.82 -4.12 8.56
CA SER A 118 -17.95 -4.18 9.73
C SER A 118 -17.13 -2.89 9.91
N ASN A 119 -17.29 -2.23 11.06
CA ASN A 119 -16.30 -1.29 11.56
C ASN A 119 -15.29 -2.09 12.37
N ASN A 120 -14.10 -2.31 11.81
CA ASN A 120 -13.05 -3.08 12.47
C ASN A 120 -12.08 -2.21 13.28
N GLY A 121 -12.44 -0.94 13.52
CA GLY A 121 -11.61 0.04 14.22
C GLY A 121 -10.51 0.67 13.38
N ARG A 122 -10.23 0.11 12.18
CA ARG A 122 -9.30 0.68 11.21
C ARG A 122 -9.99 1.21 9.98
N CYS A 123 -11.10 0.59 9.57
CA CYS A 123 -11.85 0.95 8.37
C CYS A 123 -13.34 1.06 8.67
N SER A 124 -13.99 2.00 7.97
CA SER A 124 -15.44 2.16 7.95
C SER A 124 -15.94 2.44 6.54
N VAL A 125 -17.04 1.80 6.16
CA VAL A 125 -17.80 2.16 4.95
C VAL A 125 -18.55 3.46 5.23
N VAL A 126 -18.25 4.50 4.47
CA VAL A 126 -18.88 5.82 4.60
C VAL A 126 -20.19 5.85 3.81
N LYS A 127 -20.16 5.29 2.60
CA LYS A 127 -21.28 5.28 1.67
C LYS A 127 -21.17 4.07 0.75
N GLN A 128 -22.33 3.53 0.40
CA GLN A 128 -22.44 2.51 -0.63
C GLN A 128 -23.69 2.80 -1.46
N ASP A 129 -23.51 2.94 -2.78
CA ASP A 129 -24.64 3.01 -3.70
C ASP A 129 -24.81 1.66 -4.40
N SER A 130 -26.01 1.10 -4.27
CA SER A 130 -26.38 -0.16 -4.92
C SER A 130 -26.63 0.05 -6.43
N PRO A 131 -26.56 -1.03 -7.23
CA PRO A 131 -26.90 -0.97 -8.65
C PRO A 131 -28.30 -0.40 -8.87
N SER A 132 -28.47 0.34 -9.97
CA SER A 132 -29.77 0.85 -10.39
C SER A 132 -30.38 -0.04 -11.47
N LEU A 133 -31.66 0.16 -11.82
CA LEU A 133 -32.32 -0.60 -12.89
C LEU A 133 -31.61 -0.52 -14.26
N THR A 134 -30.78 0.50 -14.47
CA THR A 134 -30.10 0.77 -15.74
C THR A 134 -28.58 0.64 -15.65
N SER A 135 -28.03 0.20 -14.51
CA SER A 135 -26.59 0.09 -14.31
C SER A 135 -26.28 -0.96 -13.24
N SER A 136 -25.35 -1.86 -13.56
CA SER A 136 -24.77 -2.83 -12.64
C SER A 136 -23.74 -2.22 -11.68
N THR A 137 -23.46 -0.92 -11.80
CA THR A 137 -22.40 -0.26 -11.05
C THR A 137 -22.72 -0.17 -9.57
N VAL A 138 -21.82 -0.70 -8.75
CA VAL A 138 -21.74 -0.52 -7.31
C VAL A 138 -20.66 0.51 -7.02
N THR A 139 -20.94 1.46 -6.14
CA THR A 139 -19.89 2.35 -5.61
C THR A 139 -19.75 2.17 -4.10
N VAL A 140 -18.51 2.26 -3.62
CA VAL A 140 -18.20 2.16 -2.19
C VAL A 140 -17.19 3.23 -1.82
N ASP A 141 -17.51 3.99 -0.77
CA ASP A 141 -16.60 4.91 -0.09
C ASP A 141 -16.09 4.25 1.21
N LEU A 142 -14.78 4.14 1.33
CA LEU A 142 -14.09 3.60 2.50
C LEU A 142 -13.20 4.68 3.13
N ASP A 143 -13.35 4.88 4.43
CA ASP A 143 -12.40 5.62 5.25
C ASP A 143 -11.64 4.63 6.13
N CYS A 144 -10.34 4.55 5.90
CA CYS A 144 -9.43 3.67 6.63
C CYS A 144 -8.32 4.48 7.29
N GLY A 145 -7.69 3.91 8.31
CA GLY A 145 -6.57 4.51 9.01
C GLY A 145 -5.49 3.52 9.37
N PHE A 146 -4.27 4.04 9.51
CA PHE A 146 -3.08 3.29 9.83
C PHE A 146 -2.07 4.14 10.59
N SER A 147 -1.15 3.46 11.28
CA SER A 147 -0.04 4.15 11.95
C SER A 147 1.01 4.54 10.92
N CYS A 148 1.31 5.83 10.90
CA CYS A 148 2.37 6.47 10.15
C CYS A 148 3.06 7.47 11.10
#